data_AF-A0A8J2SY98-F1
#
_entry.id   AF-A0A8J2SY98-F1
#
_cell.length_a   1.000
_cell.length_b   1.000
_cell.length_c   1.000
_cell.angle_alpha   90.00
_cell.angle_beta   90.00
_cell.angle_gamma   90.00
#
_symmetry.space_group_name_H-M   'P 1'
#
loop_
_entity.id
_entity.type
_entity.pdbx_description
1 polymer ?
#
loop_
_entity_poly.entity_id
_entity_poly.type
_entity_poly.pdbx_seq_one_letter_code
_entity_poly.pdbx_strand_id
1 'polypeptide(L)'
;MRSFVTAMGLAFYRGECLFIPKEGTRRLAPLKAATLDPITSLQPKDHLQAFADTCDDAIADKRRIDEAVALFDYTATLRYDNSKPADYAGQGAVKRGLGRLLHTEEAESWRWAHVVNDDDGARARLTATRADGKGDAHLDLEATLLDDGAISSLNVVPVDQASKKWLDLVIEGKEPGLDGGPKWETFDGRVRQQIWQRTGLFDEGNTFIKDKLELTTGRIICIVDKTVWGLYEGQMRTWAQSVDLELEPIIAPGNEDEKSMENMLFLLDELKRVDPLRRAEPALAIGGGVLTDTAGFACALWRRGVPWARLPTTLLGMVDASVGIKVAVNYHRKNGVGHFYSPIHTFVDAAFLPTLERADVISACGEIMKAALVHDASLFDLMETHGRRLVERNFVDDEIADEIIKRSVDTMLECIGPDLWEESLLRPMDFGHSFSRTLETDERFKLRHGEAVAIDCVMNSMIANVQGHLSDADAQRVLDVYAKIGLPCSIEGITAETYKRAARDITVHRDGILRAPLPGGIGHCVYTDSMPDGDIERAFAKLEAFIDTHPETKWNLGWSFAAQS
;
A
#
# COMPACT_ATOMS: atom_id res chain seq x y z
N MET A 1 -22.64 -17.86 -34.48
CA MET A 1 -22.03 -17.14 -33.33
C MET A 1 -22.48 -17.68 -31.94
N ARG A 2 -23.09 -18.88 -31.85
CA ARG A 2 -23.47 -19.52 -30.57
C ARG A 2 -22.69 -20.83 -30.30
N SER A 3 -21.52 -20.99 -30.90
CA SER A 3 -20.73 -22.24 -30.83
C SER A 3 -19.25 -21.99 -30.54
N PHE A 4 -18.90 -20.83 -29.97
CA PHE A 4 -17.51 -20.43 -29.70
C PHE A 4 -17.24 -20.04 -28.23
N VAL A 5 -18.22 -20.19 -27.34
CA VAL A 5 -18.15 -19.73 -25.94
C VAL A 5 -17.81 -20.86 -24.95
N THR A 6 -17.65 -22.10 -25.41
CA THR A 6 -17.45 -23.26 -24.52
C THR A 6 -15.98 -23.68 -24.35
N ALA A 7 -15.01 -22.92 -24.85
CA ALA A 7 -13.60 -23.35 -24.91
C ALA A 7 -12.58 -22.51 -24.11
N MET A 8 -13.00 -21.51 -23.34
CA MET A 8 -12.09 -20.82 -22.40
C MET A 8 -12.74 -20.80 -21.03
N GLY A 9 -12.30 -21.71 -20.16
CA GLY A 9 -12.54 -21.64 -18.72
C GLY A 9 -11.83 -20.41 -18.15
N LEU A 10 -12.51 -19.26 -18.21
CA LEU A 10 -12.16 -18.06 -17.47
C LEU A 10 -12.76 -18.21 -16.07
N ALA A 11 -11.96 -18.67 -15.12
CA ALA A 11 -12.31 -18.62 -13.70
C ALA A 11 -12.08 -17.19 -13.19
N PHE A 12 -13.14 -16.47 -12.88
CA PHE A 12 -13.07 -15.22 -12.11
C PHE A 12 -13.13 -15.56 -10.62
N TYR A 13 -12.02 -15.36 -9.92
CA TYR A 13 -11.93 -15.53 -8.47
C TYR A 13 -12.06 -14.18 -7.77
N ARG A 14 -13.10 -13.99 -6.95
CA ARG A 14 -13.24 -12.83 -6.03
C ARG A 14 -12.60 -13.21 -4.70
N GLY A 15 -11.47 -12.58 -4.37
CA GLY A 15 -10.76 -12.80 -3.10
C GLY A 15 -11.39 -12.01 -1.96
N GLU A 16 -11.44 -12.60 -0.77
CA GLU A 16 -11.65 -11.88 0.49
C GLU A 16 -10.29 -11.34 0.96
N CYS A 17 -10.23 -10.08 1.40
CA CYS A 17 -9.00 -9.48 1.92
C CYS A 17 -8.82 -9.81 3.41
N LEU A 18 -7.64 -10.28 3.79
CA LEU A 18 -7.29 -10.50 5.19
C LEU A 18 -6.65 -9.21 5.76
N PHE A 19 -7.30 -8.60 6.76
CA PHE A 19 -6.78 -7.45 7.48
C PHE A 19 -6.43 -7.86 8.92
N ILE A 20 -5.16 -7.72 9.32
CA ILE A 20 -4.68 -8.03 10.67
C ILE A 20 -4.03 -6.77 11.29
N PRO A 21 -4.80 -5.90 11.97
CA PRO A 21 -4.26 -4.84 12.80
C PRO A 21 -3.91 -5.36 14.21
N LYS A 22 -2.90 -4.76 14.86
CA LYS A 22 -2.46 -5.11 16.22
C LYS A 22 -3.45 -4.63 17.30
N GLU A 23 -3.64 -5.49 18.32
CA GLU A 23 -4.29 -5.26 19.64
C GLU A 23 -5.32 -4.12 19.77
N GLY A 24 -6.60 -4.50 19.82
CA GLY A 24 -7.69 -3.63 20.29
C GLY A 24 -8.79 -3.33 19.26
N THR A 25 -8.55 -3.60 17.97
CA THR A 25 -9.55 -3.44 16.90
C THR A 25 -10.08 -4.79 16.41
N ARG A 26 -11.41 -4.90 16.29
CA ARG A 26 -12.12 -6.12 15.86
C ARG A 26 -11.65 -6.53 14.46
N ARG A 27 -11.36 -7.83 14.24
CA ARG A 27 -11.47 -8.47 12.90
C ARG A 27 -12.85 -8.10 12.34
N LEU A 28 -12.90 -7.30 11.29
CA LEU A 28 -14.16 -6.98 10.62
C LEU A 28 -14.57 -8.21 9.80
N ALA A 29 -15.74 -8.76 10.14
CA ALA A 29 -16.37 -9.79 9.33
C ALA A 29 -16.74 -9.20 7.95
N PRO A 30 -16.62 -9.98 6.86
CA PRO A 30 -16.96 -9.52 5.52
C PRO A 30 -18.44 -9.07 5.46
N LEU A 31 -18.66 -7.89 4.87
CA LEU A 31 -19.99 -7.38 4.53
C LEU A 31 -20.58 -8.27 3.42
N LYS A 32 -21.55 -9.10 3.79
CA LYS A 32 -22.28 -10.00 2.89
C LYS A 32 -22.87 -9.28 1.68
N ALA A 33 -22.51 -9.71 0.46
CA ALA A 33 -23.41 -9.66 -0.69
C ALA A 33 -23.09 -10.73 -1.76
N ALA A 34 -24.05 -11.67 -1.91
CA ALA A 34 -24.36 -12.51 -3.08
C ALA A 34 -23.36 -13.58 -3.56
N THR A 35 -23.53 -14.78 -2.99
CA THR A 35 -23.40 -16.14 -3.57
C THR A 35 -22.59 -16.31 -4.86
N LEU A 36 -21.28 -16.51 -4.67
CA LEU A 36 -20.43 -17.44 -5.42
C LEU A 36 -19.75 -18.32 -4.37
N ASP A 37 -19.76 -19.64 -4.54
CA ASP A 37 -19.01 -20.52 -3.62
C ASP A 37 -17.51 -20.16 -3.72
N PRO A 38 -16.83 -19.80 -2.61
CA PRO A 38 -15.48 -19.24 -2.65
C PRO A 38 -14.41 -20.35 -2.74
N ILE A 39 -13.12 -19.98 -2.90
CA ILE A 39 -12.00 -20.96 -2.95
C ILE A 39 -11.87 -21.62 -1.58
N THR A 40 -12.44 -20.97 -0.56
CA THR A 40 -12.74 -21.49 0.76
C THR A 40 -13.64 -22.73 0.76
N SER A 41 -14.17 -23.16 -0.40
CA SER A 41 -14.89 -24.44 -0.52
C SER A 41 -13.98 -25.62 -0.89
N LEU A 42 -12.72 -25.36 -1.27
CA LEU A 42 -11.76 -26.42 -1.55
C LEU A 42 -11.34 -27.05 -0.23
N GLN A 43 -11.30 -28.37 -0.22
CA GLN A 43 -10.85 -29.09 0.95
C GLN A 43 -9.32 -28.87 1.08
N PRO A 44 -8.74 -28.88 2.29
CA PRO A 44 -7.30 -28.77 2.54
C PRO A 44 -6.41 -29.56 1.55
N LYS A 45 -6.88 -30.73 1.12
CA LYS A 45 -6.24 -31.58 0.12
C LYS A 45 -6.01 -30.91 -1.25
N ASP A 46 -6.91 -30.04 -1.69
CA ASP A 46 -6.88 -29.43 -3.03
C ASP A 46 -5.87 -28.27 -3.07
N HIS A 47 -5.74 -27.52 -1.97
CA HIS A 47 -4.69 -26.50 -1.79
C HIS A 47 -3.29 -27.12 -1.79
N LEU A 48 -3.14 -28.30 -1.19
CA LEU A 48 -1.86 -29.00 -1.13
C LEU A 48 -1.51 -29.74 -2.42
N GLN A 49 -2.52 -30.18 -3.19
CA GLN A 49 -2.30 -30.64 -4.55
C GLN A 49 -1.81 -29.50 -5.45
N ALA A 50 -2.39 -28.30 -5.33
CA ALA A 50 -1.89 -27.13 -6.04
C ALA A 50 -0.43 -26.79 -5.64
N PHE A 51 -0.08 -26.93 -4.36
CA PHE A 51 1.31 -26.79 -3.93
C PHE A 51 2.25 -27.83 -4.55
N ALA A 52 1.85 -29.11 -4.59
CA ALA A 52 2.60 -30.16 -5.26
C ALA A 52 2.83 -29.84 -6.75
N ASP A 53 1.78 -29.42 -7.46
CA ASP A 53 1.84 -29.09 -8.88
C ASP A 53 2.80 -27.91 -9.14
N THR A 54 2.75 -26.86 -8.30
CA THR A 54 3.71 -25.74 -8.41
C THR A 54 5.15 -26.14 -8.08
N CYS A 55 5.36 -27.15 -7.23
CA CYS A 55 6.69 -27.69 -6.97
C CYS A 55 7.23 -28.47 -8.17
N ASP A 56 6.40 -29.28 -8.84
CA ASP A 56 6.77 -29.95 -10.10
C ASP A 56 7.14 -28.94 -11.18
N ASP A 57 6.35 -27.87 -11.29
CA ASP A 57 6.61 -26.76 -12.21
C ASP A 57 7.94 -26.04 -11.90
N ALA A 58 8.28 -25.88 -10.62
CA ALA A 58 9.54 -25.28 -10.17
C ALA A 58 10.76 -26.21 -10.37
N ILE A 59 10.56 -27.53 -10.24
CA ILE A 59 11.59 -28.54 -10.57
C ILE A 59 11.88 -28.50 -12.07
N ALA A 60 10.84 -28.44 -12.91
CA ALA A 60 10.97 -28.38 -14.36
C ALA A 60 11.54 -27.03 -14.86
N ASP A 61 11.18 -25.92 -14.22
CA ASP A 61 11.71 -24.58 -14.49
C ASP A 61 11.94 -23.80 -13.19
N LYS A 62 13.21 -23.67 -12.81
CA LYS A 62 13.66 -22.98 -11.58
C LYS A 62 13.13 -21.55 -11.43
N ARG A 63 12.67 -20.90 -12.52
CA ARG A 63 12.10 -19.55 -12.52
C ARG A 63 10.66 -19.50 -12.02
N ARG A 64 10.00 -20.65 -11.89
CA ARG A 64 8.60 -20.81 -11.46
C ARG A 64 8.44 -21.02 -9.97
N ILE A 65 9.54 -21.04 -9.21
CA ILE A 65 9.52 -21.17 -7.74
C ILE A 65 8.62 -20.16 -7.03
N ASP A 66 8.43 -18.98 -7.61
CA ASP A 66 7.56 -17.94 -7.04
C ASP A 66 6.08 -18.36 -7.00
N GLU A 67 5.67 -19.33 -7.84
CA GLU A 67 4.32 -19.89 -7.85
C GLU A 67 4.06 -20.73 -6.60
N ALA A 68 5.05 -21.52 -6.17
CA ALA A 68 4.98 -22.28 -4.91
C ALA A 68 5.06 -21.37 -3.68
N VAL A 69 5.88 -20.30 -3.75
CA VAL A 69 6.00 -19.29 -2.68
C VAL A 69 4.70 -18.52 -2.47
N ALA A 70 3.91 -18.31 -3.53
CA ALA A 70 2.63 -17.60 -3.47
C ALA A 70 1.54 -18.33 -2.68
N LEU A 71 1.70 -19.63 -2.39
CA LEU A 71 0.75 -20.45 -1.64
C LEU A 71 0.92 -20.36 -0.11
N PHE A 72 1.91 -19.62 0.37
CA PHE A 72 2.18 -19.44 1.80
C PHE A 72 1.59 -18.15 2.34
N ASP A 73 1.03 -18.22 3.55
CA ASP A 73 0.50 -17.03 4.20
C ASP A 73 1.65 -16.12 4.66
N TYR A 74 2.62 -16.52 5.51
CA TYR A 74 3.72 -15.61 5.96
C TYR A 74 5.04 -16.31 6.38
N THR A 75 5.94 -15.55 7.03
CA THR A 75 7.39 -15.73 7.29
C THR A 75 7.91 -17.17 7.52
N ALA A 76 8.87 -17.64 6.72
CA ALA A 76 9.48 -18.96 6.95
C ALA A 76 10.70 -18.93 7.87
N THR A 77 10.67 -19.60 9.03
CA THR A 77 11.85 -19.83 9.88
C THR A 77 12.61 -21.07 9.40
N LEU A 78 13.65 -20.87 8.59
CA LEU A 78 14.47 -21.97 8.10
C LEU A 78 15.38 -22.53 9.21
N ARG A 79 15.11 -23.74 9.73
CA ARG A 79 15.96 -24.37 10.76
C ARG A 79 16.87 -25.44 10.14
N TYR A 80 18.15 -25.35 10.47
CA TYR A 80 19.16 -26.35 10.11
C TYR A 80 19.67 -27.05 11.37
N ASP A 81 19.60 -28.38 11.42
CA ASP A 81 20.34 -29.12 12.44
C ASP A 81 21.84 -29.17 12.09
N ASN A 82 22.54 -28.13 12.52
CA ASN A 82 23.73 -28.18 13.39
C ASN A 82 24.51 -26.87 13.20
N SER A 83 24.44 -25.99 14.21
CA SER A 83 25.42 -24.93 14.57
C SER A 83 25.06 -23.44 14.43
N LYS A 84 23.81 -23.03 14.12
CA LYS A 84 23.18 -21.75 14.55
C LYS A 84 21.82 -21.54 13.85
N PRO A 85 20.76 -21.09 14.54
CA PRO A 85 19.58 -20.57 13.86
C PRO A 85 19.95 -19.25 13.19
N ALA A 86 19.76 -19.17 11.87
CA ALA A 86 19.66 -17.90 11.20
C ALA A 86 18.17 -17.73 10.88
N ASP A 87 17.49 -16.94 11.70
CA ASP A 87 16.06 -16.65 11.54
C ASP A 87 15.89 -15.75 10.32
N TYR A 88 15.82 -16.37 9.14
CA TYR A 88 15.32 -15.68 7.96
C TYR A 88 13.79 -15.61 8.07
N ALA A 89 13.19 -14.52 7.61
CA ALA A 89 11.74 -14.33 7.65
C ALA A 89 11.26 -13.73 6.32
N GLY A 90 10.04 -14.06 5.93
CA GLY A 90 9.35 -13.56 4.73
C GLY A 90 9.38 -14.53 3.54
N GLN A 91 8.76 -14.14 2.43
CA GLN A 91 8.70 -14.96 1.21
C GLN A 91 10.08 -15.29 0.63
N GLY A 92 11.10 -14.45 0.83
CA GLY A 92 12.49 -14.78 0.49
C GLY A 92 13.07 -15.96 1.25
N ALA A 93 12.70 -16.11 2.53
CA ALA A 93 13.12 -17.26 3.32
C ALA A 93 12.43 -18.54 2.83
N VAL A 94 11.13 -18.45 2.50
CA VAL A 94 10.35 -19.53 1.86
C VAL A 94 11.00 -19.90 0.52
N LYS A 95 11.28 -18.92 -0.34
CA LYS A 95 11.91 -19.09 -1.65
C LYS A 95 13.30 -19.70 -1.55
N ARG A 96 14.13 -19.27 -0.59
CA ARG A 96 15.46 -19.87 -0.35
C ARG A 96 15.34 -21.30 0.18
N GLY A 97 14.39 -21.58 1.07
CA GLY A 97 14.12 -22.91 1.58
C GLY A 97 13.66 -23.87 0.48
N LEU A 98 12.61 -23.50 -0.24
CA LEU A 98 12.08 -24.23 -1.38
C LEU A 98 13.12 -24.37 -2.50
N GLY A 99 13.92 -23.34 -2.77
CA GLY A 99 14.94 -23.40 -3.82
C GLY A 99 16.06 -24.37 -3.49
N ARG A 100 16.42 -24.49 -2.21
CA ARG A 100 17.38 -25.51 -1.74
C ARG A 100 16.79 -26.91 -1.75
N LEU A 101 15.47 -27.05 -1.60
CA LEU A 101 14.77 -28.32 -1.64
C LEU A 101 14.57 -28.82 -3.08
N LEU A 102 14.05 -27.97 -3.95
CA LEU A 102 13.53 -28.32 -5.27
C LEU A 102 14.57 -28.22 -6.40
N HIS A 103 15.68 -27.50 -6.22
CA HIS A 103 16.68 -27.31 -7.28
C HIS A 103 17.92 -28.19 -7.12
N THR A 104 17.76 -29.39 -6.54
CA THR A 104 18.79 -30.43 -6.44
C THR A 104 18.68 -31.41 -7.62
N GLU A 105 19.78 -32.09 -7.99
CA GLU A 105 19.73 -33.17 -9.01
C GLU A 105 18.80 -34.32 -8.58
N GLU A 106 18.61 -34.50 -7.27
CA GLU A 106 17.74 -35.52 -6.70
C GLU A 106 16.25 -35.16 -6.85
N ALA A 107 15.90 -33.87 -6.80
CA ALA A 107 14.52 -33.39 -6.92
C ALA A 107 13.89 -33.69 -8.29
N GLU A 108 14.67 -33.75 -9.38
CA GLU A 108 14.19 -34.10 -10.73
C GLU A 108 13.60 -35.54 -10.80
N SER A 109 14.03 -36.39 -9.88
CA SER A 109 13.58 -37.78 -9.77
C SER A 109 12.35 -37.96 -8.88
N TRP A 110 11.86 -36.90 -8.23
CA TRP A 110 10.73 -36.97 -7.32
C TRP A 110 9.42 -37.14 -8.06
N ARG A 111 8.53 -37.94 -7.48
CA ARG A 111 7.13 -38.03 -7.86
C ARG A 111 6.31 -37.89 -6.60
N TRP A 112 5.44 -36.88 -6.55
CA TRP A 112 4.55 -36.65 -5.43
C TRP A 112 3.45 -37.71 -5.40
N ALA A 113 3.28 -38.35 -4.24
CA ALA A 113 2.25 -39.36 -4.01
C ALA A 113 1.48 -39.05 -2.72
N HIS A 114 0.17 -39.32 -2.80
CA HIS A 114 -0.83 -39.40 -1.74
C HIS A 114 -0.94 -38.23 -0.75
N VAL A 115 -2.01 -37.45 -0.88
CA VAL A 115 -2.52 -36.55 0.17
C VAL A 115 -3.38 -37.36 1.14
N VAL A 116 -2.92 -37.51 2.39
CA VAL A 116 -3.73 -38.07 3.48
C VAL A 116 -4.06 -36.94 4.43
N ASN A 117 -5.34 -36.61 4.58
CA ASN A 117 -5.81 -35.77 5.68
C ASN A 117 -5.73 -36.57 6.98
N ASP A 118 -5.28 -35.95 8.07
CA ASP A 118 -5.62 -36.46 9.39
C ASP A 118 -7.14 -36.32 9.65
N ASP A 119 -7.67 -37.06 10.63
CA ASP A 119 -9.11 -37.09 10.95
C ASP A 119 -9.66 -35.69 11.35
N ASP A 120 -8.79 -34.70 11.60
CA ASP A 120 -9.12 -33.32 11.99
C ASP A 120 -8.95 -32.29 10.85
N GLY A 121 -8.48 -32.69 9.66
CA GLY A 121 -8.42 -31.85 8.45
C GLY A 121 -7.39 -30.71 8.49
N ALA A 122 -6.52 -30.66 9.50
CA ALA A 122 -5.59 -29.55 9.73
C ALA A 122 -4.16 -29.85 9.24
N ARG A 123 -3.86 -31.12 8.93
CA ARG A 123 -2.54 -31.57 8.47
C ARG A 123 -2.71 -32.48 7.26
N ALA A 124 -1.93 -32.24 6.21
CA ALA A 124 -1.79 -33.21 5.14
C ALA A 124 -0.33 -33.50 4.83
N ARG A 125 -0.10 -34.77 4.49
CA ARG A 125 1.21 -35.34 4.15
C ARG A 125 1.35 -35.41 2.64
N LEU A 126 2.47 -34.92 2.09
CA LEU A 126 2.88 -35.17 0.71
C LEU A 126 4.16 -36.01 0.74
N THR A 127 4.19 -37.14 0.03
CA THR A 127 5.37 -38.02 -0.01
C THR A 127 6.00 -38.01 -1.40
N ALA A 128 7.29 -37.64 -1.51
CA ALA A 128 8.05 -37.80 -2.75
C ALA A 128 8.80 -39.14 -2.77
N THR A 129 8.75 -39.87 -3.90
CA THR A 129 9.51 -41.13 -4.10
C THR A 129 10.47 -41.02 -5.28
N ARG A 130 11.66 -41.63 -5.20
CA ARG A 130 12.62 -41.66 -6.33
C ARG A 130 12.10 -42.49 -7.50
N ALA A 131 12.24 -41.94 -8.71
CA ALA A 131 11.85 -42.61 -9.96
C ALA A 131 12.64 -43.89 -10.30
N ASP A 132 13.81 -44.12 -9.69
CA ASP A 132 14.66 -45.29 -9.97
C ASP A 132 14.36 -46.52 -9.09
N GLY A 133 13.40 -46.41 -8.16
CA GLY A 133 12.94 -47.51 -7.31
C GLY A 133 14.02 -48.11 -6.39
N LYS A 134 15.13 -47.39 -6.19
CA LYS A 134 16.26 -47.83 -5.35
C LYS A 134 16.38 -46.93 -4.13
N GLY A 135 15.86 -47.41 -3.00
CA GLY A 135 16.01 -46.77 -1.69
C GLY A 135 14.79 -45.90 -1.34
N ASP A 136 14.22 -46.19 -0.19
CA ASP A 136 13.05 -45.51 0.37
C ASP A 136 13.44 -44.14 0.95
N ALA A 137 13.94 -43.23 0.12
CA ALA A 137 14.07 -41.83 0.53
C ALA A 137 12.71 -41.16 0.33
N HIS A 138 11.92 -41.09 1.39
CA HIS A 138 10.66 -40.35 1.40
C HIS A 138 10.88 -38.94 1.91
N LEU A 139 10.27 -37.96 1.26
CA LEU A 139 10.13 -36.61 1.80
C LEU A 139 8.69 -36.46 2.28
N ASP A 140 8.46 -36.42 3.59
CA ASP A 140 7.15 -36.15 4.17
C ASP A 140 7.01 -34.65 4.43
N LEU A 141 6.06 -34.03 3.74
CA LEU A 141 5.70 -32.64 3.94
C LEU A 141 4.46 -32.56 4.81
N GLU A 142 4.55 -31.99 6.00
CA GLU A 142 3.40 -31.74 6.87
C GLU A 142 3.06 -30.25 6.82
N ALA A 143 1.92 -29.91 6.20
CA ALA A 143 1.47 -28.53 6.08
C ALA A 143 0.30 -28.24 7.04
N THR A 144 0.35 -27.07 7.71
CA THR A 144 -0.81 -26.51 8.41
C THR A 144 -1.44 -25.43 7.53
N LEU A 145 -2.75 -25.48 7.34
CA LEU A 145 -3.49 -24.49 6.55
C LEU A 145 -4.22 -23.49 7.45
N LEU A 146 -4.41 -22.29 6.94
CA LEU A 146 -5.33 -21.30 7.51
C LEU A 146 -6.75 -21.53 7.01
N ASP A 147 -7.70 -20.79 7.58
CA ASP A 147 -9.13 -20.86 7.23
C ASP A 147 -9.39 -20.54 5.73
N ASP A 148 -8.48 -19.82 5.06
CA ASP A 148 -8.53 -19.48 3.64
C ASP A 148 -7.73 -20.45 2.73
N GLY A 149 -7.13 -21.49 3.33
CA GLY A 149 -6.34 -22.51 2.65
C GLY A 149 -4.89 -22.12 2.35
N ALA A 150 -4.41 -20.95 2.80
CA ALA A 150 -3.01 -20.59 2.71
C ALA A 150 -2.14 -21.46 3.65
N ILE A 151 -0.93 -21.81 3.23
CA ILE A 151 -0.02 -22.64 4.04
C ILE A 151 0.62 -21.74 5.12
N SER A 152 0.26 -21.96 6.39
CA SER A 152 0.84 -21.23 7.53
C SER A 152 2.13 -21.84 8.02
N SER A 153 2.27 -23.17 7.89
CA SER A 153 3.51 -23.89 8.15
C SER A 153 3.69 -25.06 7.20
N LEU A 154 4.95 -25.36 6.88
CA LEU A 154 5.36 -26.54 6.12
C LEU A 154 6.57 -27.12 6.83
N ASN A 155 6.44 -28.36 7.32
CA ASN A 155 7.53 -29.16 7.88
C ASN A 155 8.00 -30.17 6.85
N VAL A 156 9.32 -30.31 6.70
CA VAL A 156 9.94 -31.24 5.74
C VAL A 156 10.67 -32.33 6.51
N VAL A 157 10.24 -33.59 6.42
CA VAL A 157 10.83 -34.70 7.17
C VAL A 157 11.32 -35.79 6.21
N PRO A 158 12.63 -36.09 6.13
CA PRO A 158 13.12 -37.23 5.38
C PRO A 158 12.86 -38.54 6.14
N VAL A 159 12.39 -39.58 5.45
CA VAL A 159 12.14 -40.92 6.01
C VAL A 159 13.15 -41.94 5.45
N ASP A 160 14.46 -41.67 5.55
CA ASP A 160 15.51 -42.71 5.50
C ASP A 160 16.66 -42.39 6.46
N GLN A 161 17.01 -43.36 7.31
CA GLN A 161 17.84 -43.20 8.51
C GLN A 161 19.36 -43.38 8.30
N ALA A 162 19.84 -43.72 7.10
CA ALA A 162 21.26 -44.00 6.91
C ALA A 162 22.16 -42.75 6.83
N SER A 163 21.65 -41.61 6.37
CA SER A 163 22.47 -40.44 5.99
C SER A 163 22.53 -39.31 7.02
N LYS A 164 21.70 -39.35 8.07
CA LYS A 164 21.68 -38.42 9.22
C LYS A 164 22.12 -36.97 8.92
N LYS A 165 21.34 -36.24 8.12
CA LYS A 165 21.24 -34.76 8.12
C LYS A 165 20.39 -34.28 6.94
N TRP A 166 19.15 -33.77 7.13
CA TRP A 166 18.49 -32.83 6.19
C TRP A 166 17.36 -32.01 6.87
N LEU A 167 16.97 -30.89 6.23
CA LEU A 167 16.29 -29.66 6.71
C LEU A 167 15.03 -29.83 7.58
N ASP A 168 14.98 -29.10 8.69
CA ASP A 168 13.71 -28.64 9.29
C ASP A 168 13.33 -27.30 8.64
N LEU A 169 12.72 -27.34 7.45
CA LEU A 169 11.99 -26.15 7.00
C LEU A 169 10.79 -26.03 7.93
N VAL A 170 10.70 -24.95 8.71
CA VAL A 170 9.53 -24.65 9.55
C VAL A 170 9.02 -23.29 9.10
N ILE A 171 7.89 -23.27 8.41
CA ILE A 171 7.26 -22.00 8.03
C ILE A 171 6.37 -21.56 9.20
N GLU A 172 6.55 -20.36 9.74
CA GLU A 172 5.80 -19.88 10.92
C GLU A 172 5.27 -18.49 10.59
N GLY A 173 3.98 -18.39 10.26
CA GLY A 173 3.35 -17.09 10.09
C GLY A 173 3.51 -16.23 11.35
N LYS A 174 4.32 -15.16 11.28
CA LYS A 174 4.33 -14.11 12.30
C LYS A 174 3.27 -13.07 11.94
N GLU A 175 2.42 -12.73 12.91
CA GLU A 175 1.53 -11.59 12.77
C GLU A 175 2.36 -10.31 12.50
N PRO A 176 1.89 -9.39 11.62
CA PRO A 176 2.47 -8.06 11.48
C PRO A 176 2.68 -7.39 12.84
N GLY A 177 3.87 -6.81 13.05
CA GLY A 177 4.23 -6.16 14.31
C GLY A 177 4.83 -7.05 15.43
N LEU A 178 5.08 -8.34 15.17
CA LEU A 178 5.93 -9.20 16.03
C LEU A 178 7.36 -9.35 15.46
N ASP A 179 8.37 -9.24 16.33
CA ASP A 179 9.79 -9.58 16.10
C ASP A 179 10.31 -9.43 14.66
N GLY A 180 10.49 -8.18 14.20
CA GLY A 180 11.15 -7.85 12.93
C GLY A 180 10.31 -8.02 11.66
N GLY A 181 9.01 -8.31 11.78
CA GLY A 181 8.03 -8.35 10.68
C GLY A 181 7.58 -6.96 10.18
N PRO A 182 6.81 -6.89 9.07
CA PRO A 182 6.30 -5.62 8.56
C PRO A 182 5.39 -4.97 9.60
N LYS A 183 5.33 -3.65 9.56
CA LYS A 183 4.44 -2.89 10.44
C LYS A 183 2.99 -3.05 9.98
N TRP A 184 2.78 -3.11 8.67
CA TRP A 184 1.48 -3.41 8.05
C TRP A 184 1.62 -4.33 6.85
N GLU A 185 0.53 -5.03 6.55
CA GLU A 185 0.44 -5.92 5.41
C GLU A 185 -0.99 -6.01 4.89
N THR A 186 -1.14 -6.07 3.57
CA THR A 186 -2.41 -6.37 2.91
C THR A 186 -2.21 -7.47 1.87
N PHE A 187 -3.15 -8.42 1.85
CA PHE A 187 -3.21 -9.49 0.86
C PHE A 187 -4.66 -9.76 0.45
N ASP A 188 -4.92 -9.77 -0.86
CA ASP A 188 -6.25 -9.99 -1.45
C ASP A 188 -6.34 -11.33 -2.24
N GLY A 189 -5.33 -12.19 -2.10
CA GLY A 189 -5.18 -13.41 -2.90
C GLY A 189 -4.40 -13.23 -4.21
N ARG A 190 -4.13 -12.00 -4.67
CA ARG A 190 -3.40 -11.70 -5.92
C ARG A 190 -2.17 -10.83 -5.70
N VAL A 191 -2.28 -9.91 -4.76
CA VAL A 191 -1.36 -8.82 -4.53
C VAL A 191 -1.04 -8.76 -3.05
N ARG A 192 0.25 -8.71 -2.74
CA ARG A 192 0.76 -8.54 -1.38
C ARG A 192 1.54 -7.24 -1.29
N GLN A 193 1.21 -6.43 -0.29
CA GLN A 193 1.95 -5.22 0.05
C GLN A 193 2.44 -5.31 1.48
N GLN A 194 3.72 -5.00 1.70
CA GLN A 194 4.31 -4.90 3.03
C GLN A 194 4.79 -3.47 3.28
N ILE A 195 4.36 -2.88 4.39
CA ILE A 195 4.76 -1.53 4.78
C ILE A 195 5.60 -1.62 6.06
N TRP A 196 6.78 -1.00 6.01
CA TRP A 196 7.77 -1.00 7.08
C TRP A 196 7.95 0.43 7.58
N GLN A 197 7.75 0.65 8.88
CA GLN A 197 8.10 1.92 9.54
C GLN A 197 9.47 1.75 10.21
N ARG A 198 10.49 2.43 9.68
CA ARG A 198 11.86 2.35 10.20
C ARG A 198 12.65 3.59 9.83
N THR A 199 13.36 4.13 10.81
CA THR A 199 14.20 5.33 10.63
C THR A 199 15.64 4.96 10.28
N GLY A 200 16.30 5.79 9.46
CA GLY A 200 17.74 5.65 9.18
C GLY A 200 18.05 4.58 8.14
N LEU A 201 17.20 4.43 7.12
CA LEU A 201 17.33 3.37 6.11
C LEU A 201 18.59 3.49 5.26
N PHE A 202 19.13 4.71 5.13
CA PHE A 202 20.40 5.00 4.44
C PHE A 202 21.56 5.26 5.42
N ASP A 203 21.47 4.79 6.67
CA ASP A 203 22.61 4.83 7.59
C ASP A 203 23.67 3.80 7.19
N GLU A 204 24.95 4.14 7.36
CA GLU A 204 26.07 3.28 7.00
C GLU A 204 25.96 1.89 7.67
N GLY A 205 26.09 0.83 6.87
CA GLY A 205 25.97 -0.56 7.31
C GLY A 205 24.54 -1.07 7.49
N ASN A 206 23.50 -0.25 7.28
CA ASN A 206 22.10 -0.70 7.38
C ASN A 206 21.71 -1.59 6.19
N THR A 207 21.65 -2.90 6.40
CA THR A 207 21.30 -3.86 5.34
C THR A 207 19.80 -3.99 5.07
N PHE A 208 18.93 -3.26 5.76
CA PHE A 208 17.50 -3.54 5.75
C PHE A 208 16.85 -3.48 4.37
N ILE A 209 17.09 -2.42 3.59
CA ILE A 209 16.58 -2.31 2.21
C ILE A 209 17.13 -3.47 1.36
N LYS A 210 18.44 -3.74 1.46
CA LYS A 210 19.12 -4.83 0.74
C LYS A 210 18.49 -6.19 1.03
N ASP A 211 18.23 -6.47 2.31
CA ASP A 211 17.71 -7.73 2.79
C ASP A 211 16.25 -7.94 2.39
N LYS A 212 15.42 -6.89 2.48
CA LYS A 212 14.00 -6.96 2.10
C LYS A 212 13.82 -7.05 0.59
N LEU A 213 14.58 -6.28 -0.19
CA LEU A 213 14.55 -6.36 -1.65
C LEU A 213 15.28 -7.58 -2.23
N GLU A 214 15.91 -8.40 -1.39
CA GLU A 214 16.65 -9.60 -1.80
C GLU A 214 17.67 -9.33 -2.90
N LEU A 215 18.41 -8.21 -2.78
CA LEU A 215 19.35 -7.76 -3.80
C LEU A 215 20.56 -8.69 -3.87
N THR A 216 20.47 -9.67 -4.77
CA THR A 216 21.48 -10.72 -4.98
C THR A 216 22.49 -10.37 -6.08
N THR A 217 22.21 -9.36 -6.90
CA THR A 217 23.06 -8.95 -8.03
C THR A 217 24.18 -7.98 -7.63
N GLY A 218 24.14 -7.46 -6.40
CA GLY A 218 25.06 -6.41 -5.97
C GLY A 218 24.72 -5.03 -6.53
N ARG A 219 23.53 -4.84 -7.13
CA ARG A 219 23.07 -3.58 -7.73
C ARG A 219 21.68 -3.22 -7.22
N ILE A 220 21.43 -1.93 -7.02
CA ILE A 220 20.09 -1.38 -6.75
C ILE A 220 19.77 -0.29 -7.77
N ILE A 221 18.60 -0.40 -8.39
CA ILE A 221 18.08 0.63 -9.30
C ILE A 221 17.17 1.55 -8.48
N CYS A 222 17.53 2.82 -8.40
CA CYS A 222 16.79 3.81 -7.63
C CYS A 222 16.20 4.86 -8.56
N ILE A 223 14.87 4.94 -8.66
CA ILE A 223 14.17 6.03 -9.33
C ILE A 223 13.95 7.12 -8.28
N VAL A 224 14.66 8.24 -8.36
CA VAL A 224 14.75 9.23 -7.28
C VAL A 224 14.26 10.59 -7.75
N ASP A 225 13.50 11.26 -6.90
CA ASP A 225 13.11 12.65 -7.12
C ASP A 225 14.36 13.54 -7.21
N LYS A 226 14.38 14.47 -8.16
CA LYS A 226 15.51 15.36 -8.41
C LYS A 226 15.94 16.17 -7.19
N THR A 227 15.00 16.68 -6.40
CA THR A 227 15.29 17.45 -5.18
C THR A 227 15.84 16.54 -4.10
N VAL A 228 15.21 15.37 -3.90
CA VAL A 228 15.69 14.35 -2.96
C VAL A 228 17.11 13.90 -3.31
N TRP A 229 17.40 13.65 -4.59
CA TRP A 229 18.74 13.29 -5.04
C TRP A 229 19.76 14.37 -4.68
N GLY A 230 19.45 15.64 -4.96
CA GLY A 230 20.32 16.77 -4.61
C GLY A 230 20.61 16.90 -3.11
N LEU A 231 19.67 16.48 -2.25
CA LEU A 231 19.81 16.52 -0.79
C LEU A 231 20.54 15.29 -0.23
N TYR A 232 20.29 14.10 -0.78
CA TYR A 232 20.63 12.82 -0.15
C TYR A 232 21.59 11.93 -0.96
N GLU A 233 22.05 12.34 -2.15
CA GLU A 233 22.98 11.55 -2.99
C GLU A 233 24.20 11.05 -2.20
N GLY A 234 24.83 11.93 -1.42
CA GLY A 234 26.02 11.58 -0.64
C GLY A 234 25.76 10.46 0.38
N GLN A 235 24.64 10.56 1.11
CA GLN A 235 24.22 9.55 2.08
C GLN A 235 23.88 8.22 1.38
N MET A 236 23.09 8.28 0.30
CA MET A 236 22.69 7.08 -0.45
C MET A 236 23.88 6.35 -1.07
N ARG A 237 24.87 7.07 -1.61
CA ARG A 237 26.10 6.46 -2.15
C ARG A 237 26.95 5.82 -1.05
N THR A 238 27.10 6.51 0.09
CA THR A 238 27.86 6.00 1.24
C THR A 238 27.21 4.73 1.79
N TRP A 239 25.88 4.76 1.97
CA TRP A 239 25.10 3.59 2.35
C TRP A 239 25.32 2.43 1.38
N ALA A 240 25.10 2.64 0.08
CA ALA A 240 25.20 1.59 -0.92
C ALA A 240 26.60 0.93 -0.90
N GLN A 241 27.66 1.73 -0.83
CA GLN A 241 29.04 1.23 -0.69
C GLN A 241 29.23 0.39 0.58
N SER A 242 28.71 0.85 1.73
CA SER A 242 28.86 0.18 3.01
C SER A 242 28.15 -1.19 3.10
N VAL A 243 27.19 -1.44 2.21
CA VAL A 243 26.45 -2.71 2.13
C VAL A 243 26.75 -3.47 0.84
N ASP A 244 27.87 -3.19 0.17
CA ASP A 244 28.31 -3.85 -1.07
C ASP A 244 27.25 -3.81 -2.19
N LEU A 245 26.66 -2.64 -2.43
CA LEU A 245 25.74 -2.37 -3.53
C LEU A 245 26.26 -1.27 -4.46
N GLU A 246 26.12 -1.49 -5.76
CA GLU A 246 26.18 -0.46 -6.79
C GLU A 246 24.84 0.26 -6.88
N LEU A 247 24.85 1.57 -6.69
CA LEU A 247 23.67 2.43 -6.84
C LEU A 247 23.56 2.92 -8.28
N GLU A 248 22.52 2.46 -9.00
CA GLU A 248 22.15 2.92 -10.35
C GLU A 248 20.97 3.90 -10.25
N PRO A 249 21.21 5.23 -10.30
CA PRO A 249 20.15 6.22 -10.17
C PRO A 249 19.46 6.51 -11.51
N ILE A 250 18.14 6.63 -11.45
CA ILE A 250 17.29 7.25 -12.47
C ILE A 250 16.70 8.50 -11.82
N ILE A 251 17.18 9.67 -12.20
CA ILE A 251 16.75 10.94 -11.60
C ILE A 251 15.56 11.48 -12.40
N ALA A 252 14.43 11.65 -11.73
CA ALA A 252 13.20 12.08 -12.37
C ALA A 252 12.55 13.25 -11.59
N PRO A 253 11.77 14.10 -12.27
CA PRO A 253 11.01 15.13 -11.59
C PRO A 253 9.85 14.53 -10.75
N GLY A 254 9.58 15.16 -9.60
CA GLY A 254 8.51 14.77 -8.67
C GLY A 254 7.49 15.88 -8.40
N ASN A 255 7.35 16.88 -9.28
CA ASN A 255 6.36 17.95 -9.16
C ASN A 255 5.10 17.67 -10.01
N GLU A 256 3.95 18.18 -9.57
CA GLU A 256 2.64 17.89 -10.20
C GLU A 256 2.54 18.36 -11.66
N ASP A 257 3.24 19.43 -12.04
CA ASP A 257 3.33 19.94 -13.41
C ASP A 257 4.13 19.02 -14.35
N GLU A 258 5.02 18.20 -13.78
CA GLU A 258 5.82 17.20 -14.49
C GLU A 258 5.23 15.78 -14.37
N LYS A 259 4.08 15.61 -13.70
CA LYS A 259 3.35 14.34 -13.60
C LYS A 259 2.62 14.00 -14.90
N SER A 260 3.35 13.79 -15.99
CA SER A 260 2.82 13.72 -17.35
C SER A 260 3.17 12.42 -18.10
N MET A 261 2.51 12.20 -19.24
CA MET A 261 2.90 11.14 -20.17
C MET A 261 4.33 11.31 -20.71
N GLU A 262 4.85 12.53 -20.78
CA GLU A 262 6.23 12.79 -21.22
C GLU A 262 7.24 12.27 -20.21
N ASN A 263 7.05 12.58 -18.92
CA ASN A 263 7.90 12.04 -17.86
C ASN A 263 7.79 10.50 -17.77
N MET A 264 6.59 9.95 -17.99
CA MET A 264 6.40 8.50 -18.09
C MET A 264 7.27 7.91 -19.22
N LEU A 265 7.24 8.48 -20.43
CA LEU A 265 8.05 7.99 -21.55
C LEU A 265 9.55 8.07 -21.25
N PHE A 266 10.01 9.16 -20.62
CA PHE A 266 11.37 9.28 -20.12
C PHE A 266 11.74 8.13 -19.17
N LEU A 267 10.88 7.81 -18.20
CA LEU A 267 11.13 6.71 -17.27
C LEU A 267 11.19 5.35 -17.97
N LEU A 268 10.40 5.12 -19.03
CA LEU A 268 10.52 3.88 -19.82
C LEU A 268 11.85 3.81 -20.60
N ASP A 269 12.33 4.92 -21.13
CA ASP A 269 13.63 4.97 -21.80
C ASP A 269 14.78 4.74 -20.81
N GLU A 270 14.67 5.25 -19.58
CA GLU A 270 15.63 4.99 -18.51
C GLU A 270 15.58 3.54 -18.01
N LEU A 271 14.38 2.97 -17.85
CA LEU A 271 14.21 1.53 -17.53
C LEU A 271 14.79 0.63 -18.63
N LYS A 272 14.72 1.06 -19.89
CA LYS A 272 15.40 0.41 -21.01
C LYS A 272 16.92 0.52 -20.92
N ARG A 273 17.44 1.69 -20.52
CA ARG A 273 18.88 1.95 -20.38
C ARG A 273 19.51 1.05 -19.32
N VAL A 274 18.88 0.95 -18.15
CA VAL A 274 19.40 0.13 -17.03
C VAL A 274 19.06 -1.36 -17.16
N ASP A 275 18.00 -1.66 -17.93
CA ASP A 275 17.41 -2.97 -18.22
C ASP A 275 17.35 -3.91 -16.99
N PRO A 276 16.44 -3.66 -16.04
CA PRO A 276 16.37 -4.42 -14.79
C PRO A 276 16.14 -5.91 -15.06
N LEU A 277 16.87 -6.77 -14.34
CA LEU A 277 16.58 -8.19 -14.32
C LEU A 277 15.19 -8.42 -13.72
N ARG A 278 14.30 -8.98 -14.54
CA ARG A 278 12.84 -9.06 -14.35
C ARG A 278 12.33 -9.42 -12.95
N ARG A 279 13.09 -10.16 -12.15
CA ARG A 279 12.71 -10.56 -10.77
C ARG A 279 13.81 -10.33 -9.72
N ALA A 280 15.06 -10.13 -10.14
CA ALA A 280 16.21 -10.08 -9.23
C ALA A 280 16.63 -8.65 -8.87
N GLU A 281 16.10 -7.65 -9.59
CA GLU A 281 16.44 -6.24 -9.42
C GLU A 281 15.16 -5.40 -9.36
N PRO A 282 14.46 -5.43 -8.21
CA PRO A 282 13.34 -4.53 -8.00
C PRO A 282 13.81 -3.06 -8.05
N ALA A 283 13.03 -2.20 -8.69
CA ALA A 283 13.29 -0.76 -8.68
C ALA A 283 12.83 -0.15 -7.34
N LEU A 284 13.62 0.73 -6.75
CA LEU A 284 13.25 1.48 -5.54
C LEU A 284 12.89 2.92 -5.93
N ALA A 285 11.62 3.29 -5.82
CA ALA A 285 11.14 4.66 -6.05
C ALA A 285 11.24 5.49 -4.77
N ILE A 286 12.00 6.60 -4.81
CA ILE A 286 12.36 7.41 -3.62
C ILE A 286 11.95 8.86 -3.85
N GLY A 287 10.83 9.29 -3.27
CA GLY A 287 10.30 10.64 -3.45
C GLY A 287 8.91 10.83 -2.86
N GLY A 288 8.26 11.95 -3.22
CA GLY A 288 6.85 12.20 -2.87
C GLY A 288 5.86 11.39 -3.71
N GLY A 289 4.56 11.61 -3.47
CA GLY A 289 3.48 10.88 -4.14
C GLY A 289 3.53 10.94 -5.67
N VAL A 290 3.90 12.09 -6.24
CA VAL A 290 4.05 12.28 -7.69
C VAL A 290 5.09 11.33 -8.29
N LEU A 291 6.29 11.28 -7.69
CA LEU A 291 7.35 10.41 -8.17
C LEU A 291 6.93 8.95 -8.00
N THR A 292 6.41 8.54 -6.84
CA THR A 292 6.04 7.15 -6.59
C THR A 292 4.93 6.68 -7.51
N ASP A 293 3.97 7.54 -7.86
CA ASP A 293 2.92 7.24 -8.84
C ASP A 293 3.50 7.06 -10.24
N THR A 294 4.35 7.99 -10.69
CA THR A 294 4.90 7.97 -12.06
C THR A 294 5.88 6.80 -12.23
N ALA A 295 6.75 6.56 -11.24
CA ALA A 295 7.69 5.44 -11.22
C ALA A 295 6.97 4.10 -11.13
N GLY A 296 6.00 3.98 -10.23
CA GLY A 296 5.18 2.77 -10.10
C GLY A 296 4.42 2.45 -11.39
N PHE A 297 3.89 3.48 -12.08
CA PHE A 297 3.22 3.28 -13.35
C PHE A 297 4.20 2.85 -14.47
N ALA A 298 5.40 3.45 -14.52
CA ALA A 298 6.45 3.00 -15.44
C ALA A 298 6.85 1.53 -15.18
N CYS A 299 7.00 1.13 -13.91
CA CYS A 299 7.27 -0.26 -13.53
C CYS A 299 6.12 -1.22 -13.90
N ALA A 300 4.87 -0.77 -13.81
CA ALA A 300 3.70 -1.55 -14.23
C ALA A 300 3.71 -1.85 -15.74
N LEU A 301 4.15 -0.88 -16.55
CA LEU A 301 4.19 -1.01 -18.00
C LEU A 301 5.44 -1.74 -18.51
N TRP A 302 6.60 -1.50 -17.88
CA TRP A 302 7.86 -2.05 -18.33
C TRP A 302 7.85 -3.58 -18.26
N ARG A 303 8.06 -4.24 -19.41
CA ARG A 303 7.98 -5.71 -19.56
C ARG A 303 6.66 -6.33 -19.01
N ARG A 304 5.58 -5.53 -18.99
CA ARG A 304 4.27 -5.87 -18.40
C ARG A 304 4.32 -6.09 -16.88
N GLY A 305 5.24 -5.41 -16.20
CA GLY A 305 5.43 -5.49 -14.76
C GLY A 305 6.85 -5.92 -14.41
N VAL A 306 7.54 -5.06 -13.68
CA VAL A 306 8.76 -5.39 -12.94
C VAL A 306 8.56 -5.08 -11.45
N PRO A 307 9.03 -5.93 -10.52
CA PRO A 307 8.92 -5.68 -9.10
C PRO A 307 9.50 -4.32 -8.72
N TRP A 308 8.86 -3.66 -7.76
CA TRP A 308 9.27 -2.34 -7.32
C TRP A 308 8.90 -2.11 -5.86
N ALA A 309 9.57 -1.17 -5.22
CA ALA A 309 9.30 -0.72 -3.86
C ALA A 309 9.23 0.80 -3.79
N ARG A 310 8.56 1.30 -2.75
CA ARG A 310 8.44 2.73 -2.47
C ARG A 310 9.21 3.11 -1.22
N LEU A 311 9.80 4.29 -1.24
CA LEU A 311 10.30 5.00 -0.07
C LEU A 311 9.75 6.43 -0.14
N PRO A 312 8.54 6.69 0.40
CA PRO A 312 7.98 8.03 0.47
C PRO A 312 8.87 8.96 1.30
N THR A 313 9.23 10.11 0.73
CA THR A 313 10.05 11.14 1.42
C THR A 313 9.22 12.35 1.89
N THR A 314 7.92 12.36 1.62
CA THR A 314 6.98 13.41 2.05
C THR A 314 5.99 12.84 3.05
N LEU A 315 5.52 13.65 4.00
CA LEU A 315 4.51 13.20 4.97
C LEU A 315 3.24 12.69 4.26
N LEU A 316 2.78 13.39 3.21
CA LEU A 316 1.64 12.97 2.40
C LEU A 316 1.88 11.59 1.75
N GLY A 317 3.08 11.39 1.21
CA GLY A 317 3.49 10.11 0.67
C GLY A 317 3.43 8.98 1.70
N MET A 318 3.85 9.24 2.94
CA MET A 318 3.88 8.25 4.02
C MET A 318 2.47 7.84 4.49
N VAL A 319 1.52 8.78 4.54
CA VAL A 319 0.20 8.56 5.15
C VAL A 319 -0.92 8.24 4.15
N ASP A 320 -0.72 8.49 2.85
CA ASP A 320 -1.76 8.30 1.84
C ASP A 320 -1.21 7.70 0.53
N ALA A 321 -0.42 8.46 -0.24
CA ALA A 321 -0.07 8.09 -1.62
C ALA A 321 0.75 6.78 -1.72
N SER A 322 1.57 6.46 -0.72
CA SER A 322 2.32 5.19 -0.69
C SER A 322 1.64 4.07 0.09
N VAL A 323 0.41 4.27 0.57
CA VAL A 323 -0.34 3.25 1.30
C VAL A 323 -1.16 2.39 0.33
N GLY A 324 -1.87 2.99 -0.63
CA GLY A 324 -2.65 2.25 -1.63
C GLY A 324 -1.83 1.70 -2.79
N ILE A 325 -2.48 1.00 -3.73
CA ILE A 325 -1.84 0.37 -4.90
C ILE A 325 -2.02 1.16 -6.21
N LYS A 326 -2.63 2.34 -6.15
CA LYS A 326 -2.89 3.17 -7.34
C LYS A 326 -1.59 3.84 -7.79
N VAL A 327 -1.34 3.83 -9.09
CA VAL A 327 -0.22 4.54 -9.74
C VAL A 327 -0.75 5.20 -11.00
N ALA A 328 -0.35 6.45 -11.29
CA ALA A 328 -0.95 7.20 -12.39
C ALA A 328 -0.09 8.38 -12.86
N VAL A 329 -0.45 8.93 -14.02
CA VAL A 329 0.01 10.22 -14.51
C VAL A 329 -1.18 11.08 -14.96
N ASN A 330 -0.96 12.40 -15.04
CA ASN A 330 -1.94 13.34 -15.55
C ASN A 330 -1.99 13.26 -17.08
N TYR A 331 -3.19 13.10 -17.62
CA TYR A 331 -3.44 13.12 -19.06
C TYR A 331 -4.89 13.53 -19.33
N HIS A 332 -5.08 14.74 -19.89
CA HIS A 332 -6.36 15.47 -20.01
C HIS A 332 -7.10 15.77 -18.70
N ARG A 333 -6.81 15.02 -17.63
CA ARG A 333 -7.33 15.17 -16.27
C ARG A 333 -6.29 14.65 -15.27
N LYS A 334 -6.41 15.06 -14.01
CA LYS A 334 -5.59 14.55 -12.91
C LYS A 334 -5.73 13.04 -12.76
N ASN A 335 -4.61 12.34 -12.62
CA ASN A 335 -4.52 10.87 -12.56
C ASN A 335 -5.32 10.16 -13.67
N GLY A 336 -5.37 10.77 -14.86
CA GLY A 336 -6.28 10.35 -15.92
C GLY A 336 -5.98 8.99 -16.52
N VAL A 337 -4.70 8.59 -16.49
CA VAL A 337 -4.19 7.31 -17.00
C VAL A 337 -3.34 6.67 -15.89
N GLY A 338 -3.59 5.40 -15.58
CA GLY A 338 -2.89 4.72 -14.49
C GLY A 338 -3.16 3.22 -14.43
N HIS A 339 -2.73 2.60 -13.35
CA HIS A 339 -2.87 1.17 -13.06
C HIS A 339 -3.03 0.94 -11.54
N PHE A 340 -3.63 -0.18 -11.16
CA PHE A 340 -3.54 -0.73 -9.80
C PHE A 340 -2.31 -1.66 -9.75
N TYR A 341 -1.17 -1.16 -9.28
CA TYR A 341 0.11 -1.88 -9.30
C TYR A 341 0.81 -1.75 -7.95
N SER A 342 0.69 -2.78 -7.12
CA SER A 342 1.27 -2.78 -5.77
C SER A 342 2.79 -2.86 -5.80
N PRO A 343 3.48 -2.13 -4.89
CA PRO A 343 4.87 -2.43 -4.60
C PRO A 343 5.00 -3.72 -3.80
N ILE A 344 6.18 -4.35 -3.85
CA ILE A 344 6.53 -5.46 -2.97
C ILE A 344 6.79 -4.98 -1.54
N HIS A 345 7.35 -3.77 -1.39
CA HIS A 345 7.59 -3.12 -0.11
C HIS A 345 7.34 -1.61 -0.19
N THR A 346 6.86 -1.04 0.91
CA THR A 346 6.87 0.41 1.17
C THR A 346 7.66 0.66 2.43
N PHE A 347 8.64 1.56 2.37
CA PHE A 347 9.52 1.91 3.47
C PHE A 347 9.23 3.34 3.95
N VAL A 348 8.64 3.46 5.12
CA VAL A 348 8.31 4.74 5.77
C VAL A 348 9.45 5.10 6.73
N ASP A 349 10.21 6.13 6.37
CA ASP A 349 11.35 6.63 7.14
C ASP A 349 11.18 8.13 7.43
N ALA A 350 10.89 8.45 8.69
CA ALA A 350 10.68 9.83 9.13
C ALA A 350 11.94 10.70 9.05
N ALA A 351 13.14 10.13 8.82
CA ALA A 351 14.39 10.89 8.67
C ALA A 351 14.41 11.80 7.41
N PHE A 352 13.45 11.64 6.50
CA PHE A 352 13.26 12.54 5.35
C PHE A 352 12.47 13.81 5.69
N LEU A 353 11.63 13.79 6.72
CA LEU A 353 10.76 14.93 7.08
C LEU A 353 11.50 16.21 7.53
N PRO A 354 12.70 16.16 8.15
CA PRO A 354 13.42 17.38 8.53
C PRO A 354 13.73 18.35 7.38
N THR A 355 13.89 17.84 6.14
CA THR A 355 14.18 18.67 4.96
C THR A 355 12.94 19.07 4.17
N LEU A 356 11.76 18.56 4.55
CA LEU A 356 10.50 18.86 3.88
C LEU A 356 10.04 20.28 4.20
N GLU A 357 9.54 20.99 3.18
CA GLU A 357 8.98 22.31 3.40
C GLU A 357 7.74 22.25 4.30
N ARG A 358 7.60 23.27 5.17
CA ARG A 358 6.46 23.33 6.09
C ARG A 358 5.12 23.37 5.37
N ALA A 359 5.06 23.98 4.19
CA ALA A 359 3.85 24.00 3.37
C ALA A 359 3.42 22.59 2.94
N ASP A 360 4.37 21.70 2.65
CA ASP A 360 4.09 20.31 2.28
C ASP A 360 3.69 19.47 3.51
N VAL A 361 4.23 19.78 4.69
CA VAL A 361 3.78 19.19 5.97
C VAL A 361 2.33 19.60 6.25
N ILE A 362 1.99 20.89 6.10
CA ILE A 362 0.61 21.40 6.27
C ILE A 362 -0.32 20.74 5.25
N SER A 363 0.08 20.69 3.97
CA SER A 363 -0.67 20.00 2.93
C SER A 363 -0.95 18.54 3.33
N ALA A 364 0.05 17.80 3.79
CA ALA A 364 -0.15 16.42 4.25
C ALA A 364 -1.16 16.28 5.39
N CYS A 365 -1.28 17.28 6.28
CA CYS A 365 -2.31 17.27 7.33
C CYS A 365 -3.73 17.27 6.75
N GLY A 366 -3.97 17.74 5.52
CA GLY A 366 -5.28 17.64 4.87
C GLY A 366 -5.73 16.18 4.72
N GLU A 367 -4.82 15.29 4.33
CA GLU A 367 -5.10 13.85 4.17
C GLU A 367 -5.21 13.13 5.53
N ILE A 368 -4.44 13.56 6.52
CA ILE A 368 -4.57 13.06 7.90
C ILE A 368 -5.94 13.43 8.47
N MET A 369 -6.37 14.69 8.29
CA MET A 369 -7.68 15.14 8.74
C MET A 369 -8.82 14.49 7.96
N LYS A 370 -8.66 14.22 6.65
CA LYS A 370 -9.60 13.41 5.87
C LYS A 370 -9.84 12.06 6.56
N ALA A 371 -8.78 11.29 6.80
CA ALA A 371 -8.85 9.99 7.46
C ALA A 371 -9.50 10.08 8.84
N ALA A 372 -9.08 11.04 9.65
CA ALA A 372 -9.58 11.26 11.01
C ALA A 372 -11.09 11.54 11.05
N LEU A 373 -11.59 12.40 10.15
CA LEU A 373 -12.98 12.86 10.19
C LEU A 373 -13.99 11.76 9.88
N VAL A 374 -13.66 10.80 9.00
CA VAL A 374 -14.61 9.77 8.56
C VAL A 374 -14.36 8.39 9.15
N HIS A 375 -13.24 8.17 9.86
CA HIS A 375 -12.90 6.81 10.31
C HIS A 375 -12.14 6.70 11.65
N ASP A 376 -11.34 7.69 12.07
CA ASP A 376 -10.59 7.62 13.34
C ASP A 376 -10.73 8.89 14.20
N ALA A 377 -11.64 8.84 15.18
CA ALA A 377 -11.84 9.92 16.14
C ALA A 377 -10.63 10.16 17.06
N SER A 378 -9.85 9.12 17.37
CA SER A 378 -8.64 9.28 18.19
C SER A 378 -7.53 9.98 17.39
N LEU A 379 -7.41 9.70 16.10
CA LEU A 379 -6.54 10.46 15.19
C LEU A 379 -6.95 11.94 15.14
N PHE A 380 -8.25 12.23 15.12
CA PHE A 380 -8.75 13.60 15.21
C PHE A 380 -8.31 14.27 16.53
N ASP A 381 -8.54 13.62 17.67
CA ASP A 381 -8.19 14.16 18.99
C ASP A 381 -6.67 14.42 19.13
N LEU A 382 -5.83 13.56 18.53
CA LEU A 382 -4.38 13.76 18.47
C LEU A 382 -4.01 14.99 17.64
N MET A 383 -4.63 15.18 16.48
CA MET A 383 -4.40 16.36 15.64
C MET A 383 -4.91 17.65 16.29
N GLU A 384 -6.07 17.60 16.96
CA GLU A 384 -6.64 18.70 17.73
C GLU A 384 -5.69 19.13 18.86
N THR A 385 -5.12 18.17 19.58
CA THR A 385 -4.26 18.43 20.73
C THR A 385 -2.85 18.86 20.31
N HIS A 386 -2.23 18.12 19.39
CA HIS A 386 -0.80 18.19 19.09
C HIS A 386 -0.44 18.72 17.70
N GLY A 387 -1.40 18.79 16.76
CA GLY A 387 -1.14 19.04 15.33
C GLY A 387 -0.30 20.29 15.06
N ARG A 388 -0.65 21.43 15.67
CA ARG A 388 0.12 22.69 15.53
C ARG A 388 1.59 22.52 15.90
N ARG A 389 1.87 21.93 17.07
CA ARG A 389 3.24 21.71 17.55
C ARG A 389 4.01 20.79 16.60
N LEU A 390 3.36 19.77 16.07
CA LEU A 390 3.99 18.82 15.16
C LEU A 390 4.31 19.45 13.81
N VAL A 391 3.40 20.26 13.25
CA VAL A 391 3.66 21.06 12.03
C VAL A 391 4.82 22.04 12.25
N GLU A 392 4.85 22.75 13.38
CA GLU A 392 5.93 23.69 13.71
C GLU A 392 7.31 22.99 13.79
N ARG A 393 7.33 21.68 14.08
CA ARG A 393 8.52 20.83 14.19
C ARG A 393 8.72 19.87 13.01
N ASN A 394 7.97 20.02 11.92
CA ASN A 394 8.01 19.14 10.74
C ASN A 394 7.86 17.63 11.08
N PHE A 395 7.09 17.27 12.12
CA PHE A 395 6.89 15.88 12.53
C PHE A 395 8.19 15.11 12.88
N VAL A 396 9.26 15.82 13.30
CA VAL A 396 10.57 15.23 13.60
C VAL A 396 10.68 14.77 15.06
N ASP A 397 11.25 13.57 15.27
CA ASP A 397 11.67 12.99 16.56
C ASP A 397 10.60 13.09 17.67
N ASP A 398 9.39 12.63 17.36
CA ASP A 398 8.25 12.75 18.27
C ASP A 398 7.39 11.49 18.23
N GLU A 399 7.25 10.80 19.38
CA GLU A 399 6.45 9.58 19.49
C GLU A 399 4.98 9.81 19.10
N ILE A 400 4.45 11.03 19.27
CA ILE A 400 3.10 11.37 18.85
C ILE A 400 3.02 11.55 17.33
N ALA A 401 4.09 12.05 16.68
CA ALA A 401 4.15 12.08 15.22
C ALA A 401 4.14 10.66 14.65
N ASP A 402 4.91 9.75 15.22
CA ASP A 402 4.94 8.34 14.82
C ASP A 402 3.57 7.66 15.00
N GLU A 403 2.86 7.96 16.09
CA GLU A 403 1.50 7.47 16.34
C GLU A 403 0.48 8.03 15.34
N ILE A 404 0.58 9.32 14.98
CA ILE A 404 -0.30 9.94 13.97
C ILE A 404 -0.05 9.34 12.59
N ILE A 405 1.22 9.18 12.19
CA ILE A 405 1.58 8.50 10.93
C ILE A 405 1.03 7.09 10.96
N LYS A 406 1.24 6.36 12.06
CA LYS A 406 0.78 4.99 12.22
C LYS A 406 -0.73 4.89 12.04
N ARG A 407 -1.51 5.70 12.76
CA ARG A 407 -2.98 5.71 12.70
C ARG A 407 -3.52 6.12 11.35
N SER A 408 -2.84 7.03 10.67
CA SER A 408 -3.23 7.43 9.31
C SER A 408 -3.09 6.25 8.34
N VAL A 409 -1.98 5.49 8.43
CA VAL A 409 -1.78 4.27 7.65
C VAL A 409 -2.77 3.18 8.06
N ASP A 410 -2.98 2.94 9.35
CA ASP A 410 -3.98 1.99 9.86
C ASP A 410 -5.37 2.30 9.26
N THR A 411 -5.82 3.55 9.38
CA THR A 411 -7.11 4.03 8.87
C THR A 411 -7.23 3.84 7.36
N MET A 412 -6.20 4.23 6.61
CA MET A 412 -6.21 4.11 5.16
C MET A 412 -6.33 2.63 4.75
N LEU A 413 -5.55 1.74 5.37
CA LEU A 413 -5.61 0.31 5.10
C LEU A 413 -6.94 -0.33 5.53
N GLU A 414 -7.53 0.08 6.65
CA GLU A 414 -8.87 -0.36 7.06
C GLU A 414 -9.93 -0.02 6.02
N CYS A 415 -9.80 1.15 5.38
CA CYS A 415 -10.76 1.61 4.39
C CYS A 415 -10.55 1.00 3.00
N ILE A 416 -9.30 0.85 2.54
CA ILE A 416 -9.01 0.38 1.18
C ILE A 416 -8.74 -1.12 1.10
N GLY A 417 -8.31 -1.72 2.21
CA GLY A 417 -7.92 -3.14 2.28
C GLY A 417 -9.02 -4.06 1.75
N PRO A 418 -10.29 -3.92 2.19
CA PRO A 418 -11.40 -4.73 1.68
C PRO A 418 -11.75 -4.51 0.20
N ASP A 419 -11.24 -3.45 -0.44
CA ASP A 419 -11.60 -3.06 -1.82
C ASP A 419 -10.43 -2.38 -2.56
N LEU A 420 -9.32 -3.11 -2.70
CA LEU A 420 -8.09 -2.58 -3.33
C LEU A 420 -8.29 -2.18 -4.80
N TRP A 421 -9.27 -2.76 -5.48
CA TRP A 421 -9.55 -2.56 -6.91
C TRP A 421 -10.70 -1.59 -7.18
N GLU A 422 -11.26 -0.99 -6.13
CA GLU A 422 -12.40 -0.06 -6.22
C GLU A 422 -13.63 -0.66 -6.92
N GLU A 423 -13.96 -1.91 -6.61
CA GLU A 423 -15.19 -2.54 -7.08
C GLU A 423 -16.43 -1.91 -6.43
N SER A 424 -16.28 -1.31 -5.24
CA SER A 424 -17.33 -0.55 -4.55
C SER A 424 -17.21 0.94 -4.82
N LEU A 425 -18.35 1.62 -5.03
CA LEU A 425 -18.43 3.08 -5.06
C LEU A 425 -18.62 3.71 -3.66
N LEU A 426 -18.81 2.90 -2.62
CA LEU A 426 -18.91 3.34 -1.24
C LEU A 426 -17.51 3.34 -0.61
N ARG A 427 -16.79 4.44 -0.80
CA ARG A 427 -15.37 4.56 -0.44
C ARG A 427 -15.21 5.70 0.57
N PRO A 428 -14.95 5.43 1.87
CA PRO A 428 -14.78 6.49 2.87
C PRO A 428 -13.64 7.44 2.49
N MET A 429 -12.58 6.90 1.90
CA MET A 429 -11.40 7.66 1.47
C MET A 429 -11.63 8.58 0.27
N ASP A 430 -12.82 8.54 -0.34
CA ASP A 430 -13.22 9.56 -1.31
C ASP A 430 -13.75 10.84 -0.62
N PHE A 431 -13.80 10.87 0.71
CA PHE A 431 -14.02 12.10 1.47
C PHE A 431 -12.89 13.09 1.17
N GLY A 432 -13.23 14.38 1.11
CA GLY A 432 -12.30 15.41 0.63
C GLY A 432 -11.95 15.31 -0.87
N HIS A 433 -12.66 14.48 -1.65
CA HIS A 433 -12.48 14.34 -3.10
C HIS A 433 -13.77 14.54 -3.91
N SER A 434 -14.78 15.21 -3.34
CA SER A 434 -16.02 15.55 -4.04
C SER A 434 -15.91 16.88 -4.79
N PHE A 435 -15.19 17.86 -4.22
CA PHE A 435 -14.96 19.18 -4.78
C PHE A 435 -13.49 19.42 -5.14
N SER A 436 -12.54 18.86 -4.38
CA SER A 436 -11.10 19.13 -4.50
C SER A 436 -10.59 18.92 -5.93
N ARG A 437 -11.04 17.86 -6.62
CA ARG A 437 -10.69 17.60 -8.03
C ARG A 437 -11.00 18.77 -8.97
N THR A 438 -12.12 19.46 -8.74
CA THR A 438 -12.49 20.66 -9.51
C THR A 438 -11.64 21.86 -9.07
N LEU A 439 -11.34 21.98 -7.77
CA LEU A 439 -10.54 23.08 -7.24
C LEU A 439 -9.09 23.02 -7.68
N GLU A 440 -8.49 21.83 -7.75
CA GLU A 440 -7.10 21.61 -8.18
C GLU A 440 -6.88 21.84 -9.68
N THR A 441 -7.91 21.60 -10.49
CA THR A 441 -7.84 21.77 -11.95
C THR A 441 -8.14 23.19 -12.39
N ASP A 442 -8.59 24.05 -11.46
CA ASP A 442 -8.84 25.45 -11.75
C ASP A 442 -7.50 26.20 -11.77
N GLU A 443 -7.03 26.57 -12.97
CA GLU A 443 -5.73 27.22 -13.17
C GLU A 443 -5.56 28.55 -12.39
N ARG A 444 -6.67 29.14 -11.91
CA ARG A 444 -6.63 30.30 -11.02
C ARG A 444 -6.03 29.95 -9.66
N PHE A 445 -6.12 28.68 -9.25
CA PHE A 445 -5.74 28.15 -7.96
C PHE A 445 -4.73 27.03 -8.13
N LYS A 446 -3.46 27.36 -7.97
CA LYS A 446 -2.37 26.37 -7.94
C LYS A 446 -2.18 25.86 -6.51
N LEU A 447 -3.18 25.12 -6.05
CA LEU A 447 -3.25 24.49 -4.73
C LEU A 447 -2.35 23.26 -4.67
N ARG A 448 -1.75 23.00 -3.51
CA ARG A 448 -1.23 21.66 -3.22
C ARG A 448 -2.41 20.71 -3.04
N HIS A 449 -2.17 19.42 -3.31
CA HIS A 449 -3.22 18.41 -3.23
C HIS A 449 -3.94 18.39 -1.87
N GLY A 450 -3.17 18.33 -0.79
CA GLY A 450 -3.73 18.29 0.54
C GLY A 450 -4.41 19.59 0.99
N GLU A 451 -4.04 20.75 0.42
CA GLU A 451 -4.77 22.01 0.62
C GLU A 451 -6.16 21.94 -0.02
N ALA A 452 -6.26 21.43 -1.23
CA ALA A 452 -7.55 21.25 -1.91
C ALA A 452 -8.45 20.24 -1.19
N VAL A 453 -7.86 19.12 -0.73
CA VAL A 453 -8.55 18.12 0.09
C VAL A 453 -9.05 18.73 1.40
N ALA A 454 -8.24 19.55 2.08
CA ALA A 454 -8.64 20.21 3.32
C ALA A 454 -9.87 21.11 3.13
N ILE A 455 -9.88 21.95 2.09
CA ILE A 455 -11.01 22.84 1.77
C ILE A 455 -12.28 22.03 1.48
N ASP A 456 -12.13 20.92 0.77
CA ASP A 456 -13.23 19.99 0.46
C ASP A 456 -13.76 19.29 1.73
N CYS A 457 -12.87 18.82 2.62
CA CYS A 457 -13.25 18.23 3.90
C CYS A 457 -14.04 19.20 4.78
N VAL A 458 -13.60 20.47 4.88
CA VAL A 458 -14.33 21.49 5.66
C VAL A 458 -15.71 21.74 5.05
N MET A 459 -15.79 21.93 3.73
CA MET A 459 -17.05 22.17 3.06
C MET A 459 -18.03 21.01 3.26
N ASN A 460 -17.58 19.76 3.08
CA ASN A 460 -18.41 18.58 3.33
C ASN A 460 -18.79 18.43 4.80
N SER A 461 -17.93 18.82 5.75
CA SER A 461 -18.27 18.83 7.18
C SER A 461 -19.38 19.84 7.48
N MET A 462 -19.36 21.01 6.83
CA MET A 462 -20.44 22.00 6.96
C MET A 462 -21.74 21.52 6.31
N ILE A 463 -21.67 20.83 5.16
CA ILE A 463 -22.84 20.18 4.54
C ILE A 463 -23.41 19.12 5.47
N ALA A 464 -22.56 18.24 6.04
CA ALA A 464 -22.97 17.22 6.99
C ALA A 464 -23.66 17.83 8.22
N ASN A 465 -23.15 18.95 8.72
CA ASN A 465 -23.79 19.69 9.81
C ASN A 465 -25.14 20.29 9.42
N VAL A 466 -25.26 20.89 8.22
CA VAL A 466 -26.54 21.38 7.69
C VAL A 466 -27.57 20.25 7.52
N GLN A 467 -27.12 19.05 7.17
CA GLN A 467 -27.95 17.85 7.01
C GLN A 467 -28.23 17.12 8.34
N GLY A 468 -27.67 17.58 9.46
CA GLY A 468 -27.87 16.99 10.79
C GLY A 468 -27.04 15.73 11.08
N HIS A 469 -26.03 15.43 10.24
CA HIS A 469 -25.09 14.32 10.43
C HIS A 469 -23.94 14.67 11.38
N LEU A 470 -23.58 15.95 11.49
CA LEU A 470 -22.51 16.46 12.36
C LEU A 470 -23.08 17.51 13.33
N SER A 471 -22.75 17.42 14.61
CA SER A 471 -23.23 18.40 15.60
C SER A 471 -22.60 19.78 15.40
N ASP A 472 -23.25 20.86 15.85
CA ASP A 472 -22.66 22.21 15.78
C ASP A 472 -21.34 22.30 16.58
N ALA A 473 -21.24 21.55 17.68
CA ALA A 473 -20.03 21.48 18.49
C ALA A 473 -18.88 20.81 17.72
N ASP A 474 -19.14 19.67 17.06
CA ASP A 474 -18.13 18.99 16.26
C ASP A 474 -17.75 19.80 15.02
N ALA A 475 -18.72 20.43 14.35
CA ALA A 475 -18.46 21.33 13.23
C ALA A 475 -17.50 22.46 13.62
N GLN A 476 -17.69 23.07 14.80
CA GLN A 476 -16.78 24.08 15.32
C GLN A 476 -15.39 23.50 15.63
N ARG A 477 -15.31 22.32 16.25
CA ARG A 477 -14.01 21.63 16.48
C ARG A 477 -13.24 21.44 15.18
N VAL A 478 -13.91 21.00 14.11
CA VAL A 478 -13.26 20.84 12.79
C VAL A 478 -12.65 22.16 12.33
N LEU A 479 -13.42 23.25 12.33
CA LEU A 479 -12.94 24.57 11.90
C LEU A 479 -11.75 25.06 12.76
N ASP A 480 -11.86 24.91 14.08
CA ASP A 480 -10.83 25.35 15.02
C ASP A 480 -9.51 24.58 14.83
N VAL A 481 -9.58 23.26 14.62
CA VAL A 481 -8.40 22.42 14.35
C VAL A 481 -7.72 22.83 13.05
N TYR A 482 -8.48 23.06 11.99
CA TYR A 482 -7.94 23.47 10.70
C TYR A 482 -7.22 24.82 10.82
N ALA A 483 -7.86 25.81 11.45
CA ALA A 483 -7.23 27.11 11.71
C ALA A 483 -5.96 26.99 12.57
N LYS A 484 -6.02 26.17 13.63
CA LYS A 484 -4.90 25.97 14.55
C LYS A 484 -3.68 25.32 13.89
N ILE A 485 -3.89 24.38 12.97
CA ILE A 485 -2.83 23.69 12.22
C ILE A 485 -2.29 24.58 11.08
N GLY A 486 -3.10 25.51 10.57
CA GLY A 486 -2.78 26.34 9.41
C GLY A 486 -3.28 25.74 8.09
N LEU A 487 -4.25 24.83 8.13
CA LEU A 487 -4.92 24.32 6.94
C LEU A 487 -5.87 25.38 6.36
N PRO A 488 -5.96 25.50 5.02
CA PRO A 488 -6.94 26.39 4.42
C PRO A 488 -8.35 25.85 4.57
N CYS A 489 -9.28 26.72 4.94
CA CYS A 489 -10.70 26.41 5.03
C CYS A 489 -11.46 26.85 3.76
N SER A 490 -10.90 27.78 2.99
CA SER A 490 -11.49 28.30 1.75
C SER A 490 -10.44 28.99 0.88
N ILE A 491 -10.85 29.48 -0.30
CA ILE A 491 -10.02 30.14 -1.31
C ILE A 491 -10.52 31.57 -1.53
N GLU A 492 -9.61 32.53 -1.71
CA GLU A 492 -9.99 33.87 -2.13
C GLU A 492 -10.78 33.87 -3.46
N GLY A 493 -11.97 34.50 -3.45
CA GLY A 493 -12.83 34.62 -4.63
C GLY A 493 -13.66 33.38 -4.98
N ILE A 494 -13.63 32.31 -4.16
CA ILE A 494 -14.56 31.19 -4.33
C ILE A 494 -15.97 31.58 -3.91
N THR A 495 -16.97 30.92 -4.52
CA THR A 495 -18.39 31.16 -4.25
C THR A 495 -19.13 29.84 -4.13
N ALA A 496 -20.33 29.85 -3.55
CA ALA A 496 -21.22 28.68 -3.52
C ALA A 496 -21.45 28.06 -4.91
N GLU A 497 -21.48 28.86 -5.98
CA GLU A 497 -21.63 28.36 -7.35
C GLU A 497 -20.48 27.46 -7.82
N THR A 498 -19.27 27.66 -7.30
CA THR A 498 -18.14 26.75 -7.56
C THR A 498 -18.43 25.36 -7.01
N TYR A 499 -18.91 25.27 -5.76
CA TYR A 499 -19.24 24.00 -5.12
C TYR A 499 -20.46 23.32 -5.76
N LYS A 500 -21.49 24.08 -6.14
CA LYS A 500 -22.65 23.54 -6.89
C LYS A 500 -22.23 22.92 -8.23
N ARG A 501 -21.32 23.57 -8.95
CA ARG A 501 -20.76 23.01 -10.19
C ARG A 501 -19.97 21.73 -9.92
N ALA A 502 -19.07 21.76 -8.94
CA ALA A 502 -18.26 20.61 -8.58
C ALA A 502 -19.12 19.40 -8.14
N ALA A 503 -20.22 19.63 -7.39
CA ALA A 503 -21.18 18.61 -7.01
C ALA A 503 -21.84 17.92 -8.22
N ARG A 504 -22.17 18.68 -9.28
CA ARG A 504 -22.70 18.14 -10.53
C ARG A 504 -21.64 17.30 -11.27
N ASP A 505 -20.42 17.82 -11.37
CA ASP A 505 -19.33 17.17 -12.09
C ASP A 505 -18.93 15.82 -11.43
N ILE A 506 -18.83 15.77 -10.10
CA ILE A 506 -18.53 14.52 -9.39
C ILE A 506 -19.67 13.50 -9.48
N THR A 507 -20.92 13.94 -9.53
CA THR A 507 -22.07 13.05 -9.73
C THR A 507 -21.97 12.34 -11.08
N VAL A 508 -21.60 13.07 -12.14
CA VAL A 508 -21.36 12.48 -13.47
C VAL A 508 -20.18 11.51 -13.42
N HIS A 509 -19.10 11.85 -12.70
CA HIS A 509 -17.94 10.98 -12.55
C HIS A 509 -18.26 9.66 -11.84
N ARG A 510 -19.28 9.64 -10.96
CA ARG A 510 -19.75 8.46 -10.22
C ARG A 510 -21.00 7.82 -10.85
N ASP A 511 -21.05 7.76 -12.18
CA ASP A 511 -22.13 7.13 -12.95
C ASP A 511 -23.54 7.67 -12.65
N GLY A 512 -23.64 8.96 -12.34
CA GLY A 512 -24.91 9.65 -12.08
C GLY A 512 -25.43 9.49 -10.65
N ILE A 513 -24.68 8.84 -9.75
CA ILE A 513 -25.05 8.68 -8.33
C ILE A 513 -23.97 9.31 -7.47
N LEU A 514 -24.32 10.31 -6.66
CA LEU A 514 -23.34 11.09 -5.92
C LEU A 514 -22.53 10.28 -4.91
N ARG A 515 -23.16 9.40 -4.11
CA ARG A 515 -22.50 8.54 -3.10
C ARG A 515 -21.42 9.28 -2.29
N ALA A 516 -21.63 10.55 -1.97
CA ALA A 516 -20.61 11.36 -1.33
C ALA A 516 -20.44 10.93 0.13
N PRO A 517 -19.22 10.53 0.54
CA PRO A 517 -18.93 10.30 1.96
C PRO A 517 -18.95 11.63 2.71
N LEU A 518 -19.55 11.63 3.89
CA LEU A 518 -19.68 12.75 4.82
C LEU A 518 -19.37 12.28 6.24
N PRO A 519 -18.91 13.17 7.15
CA PRO A 519 -18.79 12.83 8.56
C PRO A 519 -20.17 12.68 9.20
N GLY A 520 -20.48 11.50 9.71
CA GLY A 520 -21.67 11.19 10.51
C GLY A 520 -21.37 11.24 12.01
N GLY A 521 -20.69 12.30 12.44
CA GLY A 521 -19.87 12.35 13.65
C GLY A 521 -18.39 12.24 13.31
N ILE A 522 -17.52 12.78 14.18
CA ILE A 522 -16.06 12.69 13.99
C ILE A 522 -15.63 11.22 14.11
N GLY A 523 -14.88 10.73 13.13
CA GLY A 523 -14.42 9.34 13.07
C GLY A 523 -15.45 8.36 12.52
N HIS A 524 -16.54 8.84 11.91
CA HIS A 524 -17.59 7.98 11.37
C HIS A 524 -18.08 8.48 10.02
N CYS A 525 -18.18 7.58 9.04
CA CYS A 525 -18.61 7.91 7.68
C CYS A 525 -20.09 7.59 7.45
N VAL A 526 -20.81 8.53 6.84
CA VAL A 526 -22.11 8.30 6.21
C VAL A 526 -22.03 8.64 4.73
N TYR A 527 -22.99 8.18 3.92
CA TYR A 527 -23.04 8.47 2.50
C TYR A 527 -24.33 9.20 2.13
N THR A 528 -24.22 10.19 1.25
CA THR A 528 -25.38 10.89 0.69
C THR A 528 -25.41 10.79 -0.83
N ASP A 529 -26.61 10.59 -1.38
CA ASP A 529 -26.88 10.66 -2.81
C ASP A 529 -27.42 12.05 -3.25
N SER A 530 -27.48 13.02 -2.32
CA SER A 530 -28.04 14.34 -2.58
C SER A 530 -27.31 15.45 -1.80
N MET A 531 -26.88 16.48 -2.54
CA MET A 531 -26.40 17.76 -2.02
C MET A 531 -27.20 18.88 -2.68
N PRO A 532 -28.41 19.21 -2.18
CA PRO A 532 -29.22 20.28 -2.73
C PRO A 532 -28.47 21.61 -2.73
N ASP A 533 -28.65 22.44 -3.76
CA ASP A 533 -28.01 23.76 -3.87
C ASP A 533 -28.22 24.62 -2.61
N GLY A 534 -29.41 24.55 -2.00
CA GLY A 534 -29.70 25.27 -0.76
C GLY A 534 -28.91 24.77 0.46
N ASP A 535 -28.51 23.50 0.51
CA ASP A 535 -27.64 22.97 1.57
C ASP A 535 -26.21 23.48 1.38
N ILE A 536 -25.73 23.49 0.13
CA ILE A 536 -24.43 24.05 -0.24
C ILE A 536 -24.36 25.54 0.11
N GLU A 537 -25.39 26.32 -0.20
CA GLU A 537 -25.46 27.75 0.15
C GLU A 537 -25.41 27.98 1.67
N ARG A 538 -26.17 27.20 2.45
CA ARG A 538 -26.16 27.32 3.92
C ARG A 538 -24.83 26.91 4.52
N ALA A 539 -24.23 25.84 4.02
CA ALA A 539 -22.90 25.39 4.45
C ALA A 539 -21.82 26.43 4.11
N PHE A 540 -21.87 27.01 2.91
CA PHE A 540 -20.95 28.06 2.50
C PHE A 540 -21.09 29.32 3.35
N ALA A 541 -22.31 29.75 3.67
CA ALA A 541 -22.53 30.90 4.54
C ALA A 541 -21.97 30.71 5.97
N LYS A 542 -22.04 29.48 6.52
CA LYS A 542 -21.37 29.16 7.80
C LYS A 542 -19.85 29.31 7.69
N LEU A 543 -19.27 28.82 6.61
CA LEU A 543 -17.85 28.91 6.33
C LEU A 543 -17.38 30.36 6.16
N GLU A 544 -18.15 31.19 5.45
CA GLU A 544 -17.85 32.63 5.30
C GLU A 544 -17.83 33.34 6.66
N ALA A 545 -18.81 33.10 7.52
CA ALA A 545 -18.86 33.68 8.85
C ALA A 545 -17.63 33.29 9.71
N PHE A 546 -17.14 32.05 9.56
CA PHE A 546 -15.91 31.62 10.22
C PHE A 546 -14.69 32.37 9.68
N ILE A 547 -14.54 32.45 8.35
CA ILE A 547 -13.41 33.12 7.68
C ILE A 547 -13.33 34.60 8.01
N ASP A 548 -14.46 35.29 8.19
CA ASP A 548 -14.49 36.70 8.58
C ASP A 548 -13.81 36.94 9.94
N THR A 549 -13.81 35.93 10.81
CA THR A 549 -13.13 35.97 12.11
C THR A 549 -11.75 35.31 12.12
N HIS A 550 -11.44 34.51 11.08
CA HIS A 550 -10.18 33.77 10.90
C HIS A 550 -9.62 33.97 9.48
N PRO A 551 -9.27 35.21 9.08
CA PRO A 551 -8.87 35.52 7.72
C PRO A 551 -7.58 34.79 7.29
N GLU A 552 -6.75 34.35 8.23
CA GLU A 552 -5.57 33.53 7.99
C GLU A 552 -5.86 32.16 7.39
N THR A 553 -7.10 31.66 7.49
CA THR A 553 -7.53 30.38 6.91
C THR A 553 -7.97 30.48 5.46
N LYS A 554 -7.95 31.70 4.90
CA LYS A 554 -8.28 31.95 3.50
C LYS A 554 -7.04 31.79 2.64
N TRP A 555 -7.00 30.73 1.84
CA TRP A 555 -5.93 30.50 0.88
C TRP A 555 -5.87 31.63 -0.13
N ASN A 556 -4.66 32.10 -0.43
CA ASN A 556 -4.38 33.14 -1.43
C ASN A 556 -3.16 32.78 -2.28
N LEU A 557 -2.94 33.51 -3.37
CA LEU A 557 -1.86 33.24 -4.33
C LEU A 557 -0.45 33.23 -3.72
N GLY A 558 -0.24 33.89 -2.57
CA GLY A 558 1.04 33.84 -1.86
C GLY A 558 1.37 32.47 -1.26
N TRP A 559 0.39 31.57 -1.16
CA TRP A 559 0.56 30.19 -0.68
C TRP A 559 0.79 29.20 -1.83
N SER A 560 0.59 29.63 -3.07
CA SER A 560 0.74 28.78 -4.24
C SER A 560 2.15 28.20 -4.35
N PHE A 561 2.24 26.91 -4.67
CA PHE A 561 3.52 26.27 -4.99
C PHE A 561 4.24 26.94 -6.18
N ALA A 562 3.49 27.57 -7.10
CA ALA A 562 4.08 28.27 -8.25
C ALA A 562 4.44 29.74 -7.97
N ALA A 563 4.12 30.28 -6.80
CA ALA A 563 4.63 31.58 -6.38
C ALA A 563 6.10 31.50 -5.92
N GLN A 564 6.63 30.30 -5.70
CA GLN A 564 8.00 30.02 -5.24
C GLN A 564 8.95 29.53 -6.36
N SER A 565 8.43 29.33 -7.58
CA SER A 565 9.15 28.88 -8.78
C SER A 565 9.65 30.04 -9.64
#